data_AF-A0A2G6PL74-F1
#
_entry.id   AF-A0A2G6PL74-F1
#
_cell.length_a   1.000
_cell.length_b   1.000
_cell.length_c   1.000
_cell.angle_alpha   90.00
_cell.angle_beta   90.00
_cell.angle_gamma   90.00
#
_symmetry.space_group_name_H-M   'P 1'
#
loop_
_entity.id
_entity.type
_entity.pdbx_description
1 polymer ?
#
loop_
_entity_poly.entity_id
_entity_poly.type
_entity_poly.pdbx_seq_one_letter_code
_entity_poly.pdbx_strand_id
1 'polypeptide(L)'
;MGNTPSPIPSSAKDYKSMNENEKISYFGNYIIKGWYHSGGRKIKLSSMRTIEPNIEDLFPLIEKNIREYSPEQGLNYYVDFDDIPDQSNRTDYIEGIDFNNSELAEKVGDLFYNGLSDFLKYLSENTNIEQDEGIRISELLKKASDNINEAWVICEPYIRTDSKEMKHTDTIKGSDISNKKLATGIGNLYLEQLGDFLSQLSQKLEKDGLADEGRGRTKLANELFESSKSIGEVSDIVISLSNRKPSYTGEYIKEQKEGFLSRIRKLLG
;
A
#
# COMPACT_ATOMS: atom_id res chain seq x y z
N MET A 1 9.30 -32.11 -37.57
CA MET A 1 7.83 -32.11 -37.54
C MET A 1 7.43 -31.13 -36.45
N GLY A 2 6.82 -29.99 -36.81
CA GLY A 2 6.43 -28.99 -35.83
C GLY A 2 5.21 -29.45 -35.05
N ASN A 3 5.31 -29.54 -33.73
CA ASN A 3 4.15 -29.75 -32.87
C ASN A 3 3.25 -28.53 -33.02
N THR A 4 2.09 -28.70 -33.65
CA THR A 4 1.05 -27.69 -33.65
C THR A 4 0.58 -27.50 -32.22
N PRO A 5 0.58 -26.26 -31.67
CA PRO A 5 0.16 -26.02 -30.29
C PRO A 5 -1.28 -26.48 -30.09
N SER A 6 -1.52 -27.22 -29.00
CA SER A 6 -2.86 -27.67 -28.61
C SER A 6 -3.83 -26.48 -28.50
N PRO A 7 -5.11 -26.65 -28.85
CA PRO A 7 -6.10 -25.60 -28.79
C PRO A 7 -6.22 -25.05 -27.36
N ILE A 8 -6.32 -23.71 -27.26
CA ILE A 8 -6.55 -23.03 -25.99
C ILE A 8 -7.90 -23.50 -25.41
N PRO A 9 -7.96 -23.90 -24.13
CA PRO A 9 -9.23 -24.24 -23.48
C PRO A 9 -10.21 -23.08 -23.54
N SER A 10 -11.44 -23.39 -23.92
CA SER A 10 -12.52 -22.42 -24.10
C SER A 10 -13.17 -21.95 -22.79
N SER A 11 -12.89 -22.61 -21.67
CA SER A 11 -13.51 -22.28 -20.38
C SER A 11 -12.61 -22.56 -19.16
N ALA A 12 -12.89 -21.88 -18.04
CA ALA A 12 -12.26 -22.14 -16.75
C ALA A 12 -12.51 -23.56 -16.21
N LYS A 13 -13.57 -24.22 -16.68
CA LYS A 13 -13.90 -25.61 -16.33
C LYS A 13 -12.88 -26.58 -16.95
N ASP A 14 -12.41 -26.28 -18.15
CA ASP A 14 -11.42 -27.08 -18.88
C ASP A 14 -10.02 -26.94 -18.26
N TYR A 15 -9.72 -25.77 -17.66
CA TYR A 15 -8.45 -25.54 -16.95
C TYR A 15 -8.31 -26.40 -15.70
N LYS A 16 -9.38 -26.58 -14.90
CA LYS A 16 -9.31 -27.36 -13.65
C LYS A 16 -9.01 -28.84 -13.87
N SER A 17 -9.33 -29.39 -15.04
CA SER A 17 -9.02 -30.77 -15.41
C SER A 17 -7.61 -30.96 -15.96
N MET A 18 -6.87 -29.88 -16.21
CA MET A 18 -5.52 -29.97 -16.75
C MET A 18 -4.52 -30.52 -15.74
N ASN A 19 -3.63 -31.38 -16.20
CA ASN A 19 -2.43 -31.72 -15.45
C ASN A 19 -1.42 -30.55 -15.47
N GLU A 20 -0.39 -30.65 -14.63
CA GLU A 20 0.59 -29.56 -14.46
C GLU A 20 1.26 -29.13 -15.76
N ASN A 21 1.66 -30.06 -16.62
CA ASN A 21 2.29 -29.76 -17.92
C ASN A 21 1.35 -29.02 -18.88
N GLU A 22 0.07 -29.37 -18.85
CA GLU A 22 -0.97 -28.70 -19.64
C GLU A 22 -1.21 -27.27 -19.13
N LYS A 23 -1.22 -27.06 -17.81
CA LYS A 23 -1.32 -25.72 -17.19
C LYS A 23 -0.13 -24.83 -17.53
N ILE A 24 1.08 -25.38 -17.46
CA ILE A 24 2.32 -24.69 -17.85
C ILE A 24 2.25 -24.26 -19.31
N SER A 25 1.86 -25.19 -20.19
CA SER A 25 1.73 -24.90 -21.63
C SER A 25 0.63 -23.88 -21.91
N TYR A 26 -0.47 -23.93 -21.17
CA TYR A 26 -1.56 -22.96 -21.26
C TYR A 26 -1.08 -21.55 -20.94
N PHE A 27 -0.46 -21.35 -19.77
CA PHE A 27 0.03 -20.04 -19.36
C PHE A 27 1.21 -19.56 -20.19
N GLY A 28 2.12 -20.44 -20.61
CA GLY A 28 3.19 -20.09 -21.55
C GLY A 28 2.63 -19.51 -22.84
N ASN A 29 1.63 -20.16 -23.44
CA ASN A 29 0.94 -19.65 -24.62
C ASN A 29 0.15 -18.36 -24.34
N TYR A 30 -0.50 -18.26 -23.18
CA TYR A 30 -1.23 -17.06 -22.78
C TYR A 30 -0.28 -15.85 -22.66
N ILE A 31 0.88 -16.05 -22.04
CA ILE A 31 1.92 -15.03 -21.88
C ILE A 31 2.51 -14.63 -23.23
N ILE A 32 2.89 -15.58 -24.08
CA ILE A 32 3.44 -15.29 -25.41
C ILE A 32 2.42 -14.52 -26.26
N LYS A 33 1.15 -14.95 -26.25
CA LYS A 33 0.09 -14.24 -26.98
C LYS A 33 -0.15 -12.85 -26.41
N GLY A 34 -0.28 -12.73 -25.09
CA GLY A 34 -0.46 -11.44 -24.41
C GLY A 34 0.67 -10.47 -24.73
N TRP A 35 1.92 -10.94 -24.67
CA TRP A 35 3.12 -10.18 -25.01
C TRP A 35 3.10 -9.69 -26.46
N TYR A 36 2.74 -10.55 -27.41
CA TYR A 36 2.68 -10.19 -28.83
C TYR A 36 1.62 -9.11 -29.10
N HIS A 37 0.44 -9.24 -28.48
CA HIS A 37 -0.65 -8.27 -28.65
C HIS A 37 -0.40 -6.95 -27.90
N SER A 38 0.38 -6.98 -26.81
CA SER A 38 0.69 -5.78 -26.03
C SER A 38 1.85 -4.95 -26.61
N GLY A 39 2.47 -5.43 -27.71
CA GLY A 39 3.67 -4.82 -28.29
C GLY A 39 4.90 -4.98 -27.39
N GLY A 40 4.97 -6.10 -26.66
CA GLY A 40 6.03 -6.38 -25.71
C GLY A 40 5.87 -5.73 -24.34
N ARG A 41 4.66 -5.23 -24.01
CA ARG A 41 4.37 -4.62 -22.70
C ARG A 41 4.08 -5.68 -21.62
N LYS A 42 4.33 -5.25 -20.37
CA LYS A 42 4.17 -5.97 -19.09
C LYS A 42 2.93 -6.85 -19.03
N ILE A 43 3.08 -8.02 -18.41
CA ILE A 43 1.99 -8.96 -18.15
C ILE A 43 1.72 -8.98 -16.66
N LYS A 44 0.46 -8.72 -16.28
CA LYS A 44 -0.01 -8.64 -14.89
C LYS A 44 -0.36 -10.03 -14.35
N LEU A 45 0.34 -10.48 -13.32
CA LEU A 45 0.10 -11.78 -12.66
C LEU A 45 -1.27 -11.89 -11.97
N SER A 46 -1.81 -10.77 -11.47
CA SER A 46 -3.14 -10.66 -10.86
C SER A 46 -4.25 -11.17 -11.78
N SER A 47 -4.15 -10.91 -13.08
CA SER A 47 -5.10 -11.42 -14.07
C SER A 47 -5.07 -12.95 -14.16
N MET A 48 -3.90 -13.58 -13.94
CA MET A 48 -3.71 -15.02 -13.98
C MET A 48 -4.15 -15.72 -12.70
N ARG A 49 -4.03 -15.06 -11.53
CA ARG A 49 -4.50 -15.60 -10.23
C ARG A 49 -5.99 -15.94 -10.23
N THR A 50 -6.78 -15.27 -11.06
CA THR A 50 -8.20 -15.60 -11.24
C THR A 50 -8.44 -16.99 -11.82
N ILE A 51 -7.44 -17.54 -12.52
CA ILE A 51 -7.48 -18.85 -13.18
C ILE A 51 -6.64 -19.87 -12.38
N GLU A 52 -5.47 -19.47 -11.88
CA GLU A 52 -4.57 -20.30 -11.07
C GLU A 52 -4.09 -19.50 -9.84
N PRO A 53 -4.69 -19.69 -8.66
CA PRO A 53 -4.35 -18.94 -7.46
C PRO A 53 -2.88 -19.05 -7.02
N ASN A 54 -2.20 -20.14 -7.40
CA ASN A 54 -0.78 -20.38 -7.09
C ASN A 54 0.10 -20.28 -8.36
N ILE A 55 -0.21 -19.32 -9.25
CA ILE A 55 0.49 -19.16 -10.53
C ILE A 55 2.00 -18.94 -10.37
N GLU A 56 2.42 -18.40 -9.23
CA GLU A 56 3.81 -18.17 -8.84
C GLU A 56 4.62 -19.47 -8.80
N ASP A 57 4.02 -20.57 -8.35
CA ASP A 57 4.68 -21.87 -8.27
C ASP A 57 4.97 -22.46 -9.67
N LEU A 58 4.07 -22.18 -10.63
CA LEU A 58 4.23 -22.61 -12.01
C LEU A 58 5.13 -21.68 -12.82
N PHE A 59 5.39 -20.47 -12.31
CA PHE A 59 6.09 -19.42 -13.05
C PHE A 59 7.48 -19.83 -13.55
N PRO A 60 8.34 -20.50 -12.76
CA PRO A 60 9.61 -21.06 -13.23
C PRO A 60 9.48 -21.96 -14.47
N LEU A 61 8.47 -22.82 -14.47
CA LEU A 61 8.25 -23.81 -15.52
C LEU A 61 7.68 -23.14 -16.77
N ILE A 62 6.81 -22.15 -16.58
CA ILE A 62 6.29 -21.29 -17.63
C ILE A 62 7.43 -20.47 -18.28
N GLU A 63 8.31 -19.85 -17.47
CA GLU A 63 9.46 -19.09 -17.96
C GLU A 63 10.40 -19.95 -18.81
N LYS A 64 10.72 -21.15 -18.29
CA LYS A 64 11.52 -22.16 -19.00
C LYS A 64 10.87 -22.54 -20.33
N ASN A 65 9.57 -22.82 -20.31
CA ASN A 65 8.81 -23.18 -21.51
C ASN A 65 8.87 -22.05 -22.56
N ILE A 66 8.64 -20.80 -22.16
CA ILE A 66 8.71 -19.64 -23.08
C ILE A 66 10.10 -19.48 -23.70
N ARG A 67 11.17 -19.67 -22.91
CA ARG A 67 12.56 -19.60 -23.39
C ARG A 67 12.87 -20.69 -24.42
N GLU A 68 12.34 -21.90 -24.23
CA GLU A 68 12.48 -23.01 -25.17
C GLU A 68 11.73 -22.75 -26.50
N TYR A 69 10.59 -22.06 -26.46
CA TYR A 69 9.80 -21.75 -27.65
C TYR A 69 10.32 -20.58 -28.49
N SER A 70 11.11 -19.65 -27.92
CA SER A 70 11.66 -18.51 -28.66
C SER A 70 13.09 -18.15 -28.23
N PRO A 71 14.08 -19.04 -28.50
CA PRO A 71 15.46 -18.83 -28.10
C PRO A 71 16.12 -17.64 -28.82
N GLU A 72 15.67 -17.29 -30.04
CA GLU A 72 16.29 -16.24 -30.86
C GLU A 72 15.75 -14.83 -30.58
N GLN A 73 14.55 -14.69 -29.98
CA GLN A 73 13.95 -13.36 -29.80
C GLN A 73 14.41 -12.64 -28.54
N GLY A 74 15.31 -13.23 -27.74
CA GLY A 74 15.86 -12.57 -26.55
C GLY A 74 14.77 -11.89 -25.74
N LEU A 75 13.65 -12.59 -25.56
CA LEU A 75 12.39 -12.08 -25.04
C LEU A 75 12.64 -11.47 -23.65
N ASN A 76 12.96 -10.17 -23.62
CA ASN A 76 13.02 -9.36 -22.42
C ASN A 76 11.57 -9.06 -22.00
N TYR A 77 10.80 -10.09 -21.64
CA TYR A 77 9.56 -9.85 -20.93
C TYR A 77 9.89 -9.52 -19.48
N TYR A 78 9.39 -8.37 -19.05
CA TYR A 78 9.32 -8.03 -17.64
C TYR A 78 8.02 -8.62 -17.11
N VAL A 79 8.15 -9.63 -16.26
CA VAL A 79 7.06 -10.14 -15.45
C VAL A 79 6.87 -9.11 -14.36
N ASP A 80 5.76 -8.38 -14.43
CA ASP A 80 5.41 -7.46 -13.36
C ASP A 80 4.76 -8.31 -12.26
N PHE A 81 5.54 -8.60 -11.21
CA PHE A 81 5.01 -9.18 -10.01
C PHE A 81 4.15 -8.10 -9.34
N ASP A 82 2.84 -8.18 -9.57
CA ASP A 82 1.83 -7.27 -9.00
C ASP A 82 1.86 -7.22 -7.45
N ASP A 83 2.71 -8.03 -6.78
CA ASP A 83 2.94 -8.00 -5.33
C ASP A 83 4.00 -6.99 -4.88
N ILE A 84 4.72 -6.34 -5.81
CA ILE A 84 5.34 -5.06 -5.47
C ILE A 84 4.15 -4.10 -5.34
N PRO A 85 3.83 -3.58 -4.13
CA PRO A 85 2.66 -2.74 -3.92
C PRO A 85 2.65 -1.69 -5.02
N ASP A 86 1.62 -1.74 -5.86
CA ASP A 86 1.57 -1.05 -7.13
C ASP A 86 1.79 0.46 -6.92
N GLN A 87 3.05 0.89 -7.00
CA GLN A 87 3.42 2.29 -6.85
C GLN A 87 2.82 3.12 -7.98
N SER A 88 2.27 2.49 -9.05
CA SER A 88 1.58 3.21 -10.12
C SER A 88 0.23 3.81 -9.69
N ASN A 89 -0.32 3.40 -8.55
CA ASN A 89 -1.51 4.04 -7.96
C ASN A 89 -1.15 5.11 -6.93
N ARG A 90 0.14 5.39 -6.69
CA ARG A 90 0.53 6.50 -5.82
C ARG A 90 0.40 7.83 -6.55
N THR A 91 0.05 8.86 -5.81
CA THR A 91 -0.25 10.20 -6.33
C THR A 91 0.41 11.29 -5.49
N ASP A 92 0.69 12.44 -6.08
CA ASP A 92 1.17 13.63 -5.36
C ASP A 92 0.03 14.44 -4.73
N TYR A 93 -1.22 14.14 -5.10
CA TYR A 93 -2.40 14.89 -4.66
C TYR A 93 -3.60 13.97 -4.42
N ILE A 94 -4.58 14.46 -3.65
CA ILE A 94 -5.84 13.74 -3.42
C ILE A 94 -6.93 14.38 -4.27
N GLU A 95 -7.60 13.58 -5.09
CA GLU A 95 -8.66 14.09 -5.97
C GLU A 95 -9.78 14.79 -5.18
N GLY A 96 -10.08 16.04 -5.56
CA GLY A 96 -11.10 16.86 -4.89
C GLY A 96 -10.61 17.59 -3.64
N ILE A 97 -9.31 17.56 -3.35
CA ILE A 97 -8.69 18.29 -2.24
C ILE A 97 -7.60 19.22 -2.78
N ASP A 98 -7.77 20.52 -2.56
CA ASP A 98 -6.83 21.57 -2.97
C ASP A 98 -6.09 22.15 -1.76
N PHE A 99 -5.65 21.27 -0.87
CA PHE A 99 -4.86 21.62 0.32
C PHE A 99 -3.45 21.07 0.15
N ASN A 100 -2.45 21.85 0.52
CA ASN A 100 -1.11 21.29 0.71
C ASN A 100 -1.05 20.43 1.99
N ASN A 101 0.05 19.68 2.18
CA ASN A 101 0.18 18.77 3.32
C ASN A 101 0.03 19.45 4.68
N SER A 102 0.54 20.67 4.84
CA SER A 102 0.43 21.43 6.09
C SER A 102 -1.01 21.86 6.38
N GLU A 103 -1.70 22.41 5.38
CA GLU A 103 -3.12 22.78 5.49
C GLU A 103 -4.02 21.56 5.73
N LEU A 104 -3.72 20.44 5.06
CA LEU A 104 -4.45 19.19 5.23
C LEU A 104 -4.22 18.60 6.63
N ALA A 105 -2.99 18.61 7.13
CA ALA A 105 -2.65 18.16 8.47
C ALA A 105 -3.34 19.01 9.55
N GLU A 106 -3.37 20.34 9.40
CA GLU A 106 -4.11 21.23 10.31
C GLU A 106 -5.60 20.86 10.34
N LYS A 107 -6.21 20.67 9.16
CA LYS A 107 -7.63 20.33 9.03
C LYS A 107 -7.97 18.94 9.58
N VAL A 108 -7.10 17.96 9.38
CA VAL A 108 -7.24 16.61 9.95
C VAL A 108 -7.06 16.65 11.46
N GLY A 109 -6.06 17.37 11.97
CA GLY A 109 -5.83 17.55 13.40
C GLY A 109 -6.96 18.28 14.11
N ASP A 110 -7.71 19.12 13.38
CA ASP A 110 -8.89 19.83 13.89
C ASP A 110 -10.19 19.00 13.85
N LEU A 111 -10.17 17.73 13.42
CA LEU A 111 -11.31 16.82 13.60
C LEU A 111 -11.61 16.63 15.10
N PHE A 112 -12.83 16.20 15.44
CA PHE A 112 -13.05 15.67 16.78
C PHE A 112 -12.18 14.43 17.01
N TYR A 113 -11.77 14.18 18.25
CA TYR A 113 -10.87 13.07 18.55
C TYR A 113 -11.44 11.69 18.14
N ASN A 114 -12.74 11.44 18.24
CA ASN A 114 -13.34 10.22 17.67
C ASN A 114 -13.14 10.13 16.14
N GLY A 115 -13.37 11.22 15.41
CA GLY A 115 -13.18 11.30 13.96
C GLY A 115 -11.71 11.18 13.54
N LEU A 116 -10.79 11.78 14.29
CA LEU A 116 -9.35 11.66 14.09
C LEU A 116 -8.85 10.24 14.39
N SER A 117 -9.36 9.61 15.45
CA SER A 117 -9.04 8.22 15.77
C SER A 117 -9.48 7.28 14.64
N ASP A 118 -10.71 7.42 14.15
CA ASP A 118 -11.21 6.67 12.98
C ASP A 118 -10.34 6.91 11.74
N PHE A 119 -9.97 8.17 11.47
CA PHE A 119 -9.08 8.52 10.38
C PHE A 119 -7.73 7.79 10.46
N LEU A 120 -7.07 7.82 11.62
CA LEU A 120 -5.77 7.16 11.84
C LEU A 120 -5.88 5.63 11.71
N LYS A 121 -6.99 5.06 12.20
CA LYS A 121 -7.29 3.64 12.02
C LYS A 121 -7.43 3.28 10.54
N TYR A 122 -8.22 4.02 9.78
CA TYR A 122 -8.34 3.77 8.34
C TYR A 122 -6.99 3.96 7.62
N LEU A 123 -6.19 4.95 8.01
CA LEU A 123 -4.86 5.15 7.44
C LEU A 123 -3.93 3.96 7.70
N SER A 124 -4.01 3.35 8.90
CA SER A 124 -3.26 2.14 9.25
C SER A 124 -3.62 0.92 8.38
N GLU A 125 -4.84 0.89 7.84
CA GLU A 125 -5.36 -0.19 7.00
C GLU A 125 -5.07 0.04 5.51
N ASN A 126 -4.75 1.28 5.11
CA ASN A 126 -4.61 1.69 3.71
C ASN A 126 -3.18 2.14 3.34
N THR A 127 -2.22 2.06 4.27
CA THR A 127 -0.81 2.36 4.01
C THR A 127 -0.15 1.16 3.32
N ASN A 128 -0.14 1.17 1.99
CA ASN A 128 0.43 0.10 1.16
C ASN A 128 1.96 0.19 1.09
N ILE A 129 2.64 -0.24 2.15
CA ILE A 129 4.11 -0.27 2.27
C ILE A 129 4.60 -1.72 2.40
N GLU A 130 5.80 -2.01 1.90
CA GLU A 130 6.37 -3.37 1.86
C GLU A 130 6.50 -4.04 3.24
N GLN A 131 6.36 -5.38 3.24
CA GLN A 131 5.98 -6.25 4.36
C GLN A 131 6.39 -5.78 5.76
N ASP A 132 7.67 -5.86 6.12
CA ASP A 132 8.10 -5.67 7.51
C ASP A 132 7.87 -4.24 8.03
N GLU A 133 8.19 -3.24 7.21
CA GLU A 133 7.99 -1.83 7.56
C GLU A 133 6.50 -1.46 7.50
N GLY A 134 5.74 -2.06 6.58
CA GLY A 134 4.29 -1.88 6.49
C GLY A 134 3.54 -2.34 7.74
N ILE A 135 3.93 -3.51 8.30
CA ILE A 135 3.37 -4.00 9.57
C ILE A 135 3.65 -3.01 10.70
N ARG A 136 4.91 -2.60 10.83
CA ARG A 136 5.32 -1.65 11.88
C ARG A 136 4.60 -0.30 11.77
N ILE A 137 4.47 0.22 10.56
CA ILE A 137 3.74 1.47 10.29
C ILE A 137 2.26 1.33 10.68
N SER A 138 1.62 0.21 10.31
CA SER A 138 0.22 -0.06 10.67
C SER A 138 0.05 -0.13 12.18
N GLU A 139 0.96 -0.79 12.91
CA GLU A 139 0.92 -0.88 14.37
C GLU A 139 1.09 0.49 15.05
N LEU A 140 2.02 1.31 14.59
CA LEU A 140 2.23 2.67 15.11
C LEU A 140 1.03 3.59 14.85
N LEU A 141 0.43 3.52 13.66
CA LEU A 141 -0.79 4.28 13.34
C LEU A 141 -2.00 3.81 14.17
N LYS A 142 -2.14 2.51 14.43
CA LYS A 142 -3.16 1.97 15.34
C LYS A 142 -2.94 2.46 16.77
N LYS A 143 -1.70 2.41 17.26
CA LYS A 143 -1.36 2.97 18.57
C LYS A 143 -1.70 4.46 18.67
N ALA A 144 -1.41 5.24 17.62
CA ALA A 144 -1.79 6.64 17.55
C ALA A 144 -3.32 6.84 17.60
N SER A 145 -4.07 6.00 16.88
CA SER A 145 -5.54 5.96 16.89
C SER A 145 -6.09 5.65 18.29
N ASP A 146 -5.52 4.67 18.99
CA ASP A 146 -5.93 4.28 20.33
C ASP A 146 -5.73 5.43 21.33
N ASN A 147 -4.56 6.10 21.31
CA ASN A 147 -4.29 7.26 22.17
C ASN A 147 -5.27 8.42 21.89
N ILE A 148 -5.57 8.71 20.62
CA ILE A 148 -6.56 9.74 20.28
C ILE A 148 -7.97 9.32 20.75
N ASN A 149 -8.31 8.02 20.72
CA ASN A 149 -9.57 7.56 21.26
C ASN A 149 -9.63 7.74 22.79
N GLU A 150 -8.54 7.50 23.52
CA GLU A 150 -8.48 7.80 24.96
C GLU A 150 -8.62 9.32 25.22
N ALA A 151 -8.02 10.17 24.38
CA ALA A 151 -8.22 11.61 24.43
C ALA A 151 -9.71 12.00 24.24
N TRP A 152 -10.43 11.30 23.34
CA TRP A 152 -11.88 11.46 23.18
C TRP A 152 -12.62 11.08 24.46
N VAL A 153 -12.36 9.91 25.04
CA VAL A 153 -13.01 9.44 26.28
C VAL A 153 -12.84 10.43 27.44
N ILE A 154 -11.67 11.07 27.53
CA ILE A 154 -11.40 12.11 28.53
C ILE A 154 -12.24 13.38 28.28
N CYS A 155 -12.42 13.77 27.02
CA CYS A 155 -13.05 15.04 26.65
C CYS A 155 -14.57 14.95 26.49
N GLU A 156 -15.09 13.80 26.07
CA GLU A 156 -16.50 13.57 25.74
C GLU A 156 -17.46 14.08 26.82
N PRO A 157 -17.24 13.85 28.14
CA PRO A 157 -18.14 14.35 29.17
C PRO A 157 -18.24 15.89 29.26
N TYR A 158 -17.25 16.59 28.72
CA TYR A 158 -17.17 18.06 28.73
C TYR A 158 -17.64 18.69 27.41
N ILE A 159 -17.93 17.87 26.40
CA ILE A 159 -18.44 18.32 25.11
C ILE A 159 -19.93 18.61 25.24
N ARG A 160 -20.27 19.89 25.14
CA ARG A 160 -21.64 20.38 25.16
C ARG A 160 -22.33 20.10 23.84
N THR A 161 -23.25 19.13 23.84
CA THR A 161 -24.08 18.77 22.67
C THR A 161 -25.01 19.89 22.22
N ASP A 162 -25.25 20.89 23.08
CA ASP A 162 -26.08 22.06 22.81
C ASP A 162 -25.31 23.27 22.24
N SER A 163 -23.98 23.19 22.13
CA SER A 163 -23.17 24.31 21.67
C SER A 163 -23.19 24.44 20.14
N LYS A 164 -23.86 25.49 19.64
CA LYS A 164 -23.97 25.83 18.20
C LYS A 164 -22.65 26.15 17.48
N GLU A 165 -21.52 26.17 18.20
CA GLU A 165 -20.21 26.63 17.69
C GLU A 165 -19.08 25.67 18.10
N MET A 166 -19.20 24.38 17.78
CA MET A 166 -18.05 23.50 17.90
C MET A 166 -17.04 23.81 16.78
N LYS A 167 -15.79 24.10 17.16
CA LYS A 167 -14.70 24.34 16.20
C LYS A 167 -14.40 23.08 15.39
N HIS A 168 -14.47 21.94 16.05
CA HIS A 168 -14.26 20.61 15.51
C HIS A 168 -15.50 20.09 14.79
N THR A 169 -15.27 19.30 13.74
CA THR A 169 -16.30 18.70 12.90
C THR A 169 -15.93 17.25 12.62
N ASP A 170 -16.93 16.40 12.33
CA ASP A 170 -16.69 15.01 11.93
C ASP A 170 -16.19 14.89 10.48
N THR A 171 -16.27 15.99 9.73
CA THR A 171 -15.79 16.13 8.35
C THR A 171 -14.82 17.30 8.24
N ILE A 172 -13.91 17.26 7.28
CA ILE A 172 -13.03 18.40 7.01
C ILE A 172 -13.84 19.54 6.41
N LYS A 173 -13.83 20.72 7.07
CA LYS A 173 -14.48 21.93 6.56
C LYS A 173 -13.95 22.28 5.17
N GLY A 174 -14.89 22.36 4.22
CA GLY A 174 -14.61 22.64 2.81
C GLY A 174 -14.48 21.40 1.93
N SER A 175 -14.70 20.20 2.46
CA SER A 175 -14.77 18.97 1.66
C SER A 175 -15.99 18.13 2.04
N ASP A 176 -16.65 17.55 1.03
CA ASP A 176 -17.71 16.54 1.23
C ASP A 176 -17.13 15.11 1.34
N ILE A 177 -15.82 15.00 1.61
CA ILE A 177 -15.09 13.74 1.64
C ILE A 177 -15.16 13.14 3.05
N SER A 178 -15.50 11.86 3.14
CA SER A 178 -15.51 11.14 4.41
C SER A 178 -14.09 10.83 4.90
N ASN A 179 -13.90 10.72 6.23
CA ASN A 179 -12.60 10.41 6.84
C ASN A 179 -11.98 9.13 6.26
N LYS A 180 -12.81 8.11 5.96
CA LYS A 180 -12.35 6.88 5.30
C LYS A 180 -11.78 7.15 3.91
N LYS A 181 -12.52 7.87 3.06
CA LYS A 181 -12.06 8.18 1.68
C LYS A 181 -10.81 9.04 1.72
N LEU A 182 -10.74 9.99 2.65
CA LEU A 182 -9.57 10.82 2.86
C LEU A 182 -8.36 9.99 3.29
N ALA A 183 -8.50 9.12 4.30
CA ALA A 183 -7.44 8.25 4.78
C ALA A 183 -6.91 7.33 3.68
N THR A 184 -7.80 6.76 2.85
CA THR A 184 -7.39 6.00 1.67
C THR A 184 -6.61 6.86 0.68
N GLY A 185 -7.04 8.10 0.41
CA GLY A 185 -6.33 9.03 -0.47
C GLY A 185 -4.93 9.37 0.05
N ILE A 186 -4.80 9.67 1.34
CA ILE A 186 -3.52 9.96 2.00
C ILE A 186 -2.61 8.74 2.01
N GLY A 187 -3.14 7.55 2.32
CA GLY A 187 -2.37 6.29 2.31
C GLY A 187 -1.79 5.94 0.93
N ASN A 188 -2.42 6.46 -0.13
CA ASN A 188 -1.96 6.34 -1.52
C ASN A 188 -1.04 7.48 -1.97
N LEU A 189 -0.66 8.43 -1.12
CA LEU A 189 0.32 9.44 -1.53
C LEU A 189 1.68 8.81 -1.81
N TYR A 190 2.52 9.45 -2.62
CA TYR A 190 3.94 9.09 -2.68
C TYR A 190 4.58 9.17 -1.30
N LEU A 191 5.59 8.32 -1.03
CA LEU A 191 6.18 8.21 0.31
C LEU A 191 6.69 9.55 0.84
N GLU A 192 7.28 10.39 0.00
CA GLU A 192 7.71 11.73 0.41
C GLU A 192 6.54 12.60 0.88
N GLN A 193 5.44 12.64 0.12
CA GLN A 193 4.24 13.41 0.46
C GLN A 193 3.52 12.84 1.69
N LEU A 194 3.42 11.52 1.80
CA LEU A 194 2.86 10.85 2.98
C LEU A 194 3.70 11.17 4.24
N GLY A 195 5.03 11.09 4.12
CA GLY A 195 5.96 11.41 5.20
C GLY A 195 5.81 12.86 5.66
N ASP A 196 5.79 13.81 4.73
CA ASP A 196 5.59 15.23 5.04
C ASP A 196 4.24 15.47 5.72
N PHE A 197 3.13 14.94 5.18
CA PHE A 197 1.82 15.02 5.83
C PHE A 197 1.83 14.50 7.27
N LEU A 198 2.40 13.31 7.50
CA LEU A 198 2.48 12.70 8.83
C LEU A 198 3.36 13.54 9.78
N SER A 199 4.46 14.11 9.30
CA SER A 199 5.29 15.03 10.08
C SER A 199 4.52 16.26 10.52
N GLN A 200 3.78 16.90 9.60
CA GLN A 200 2.96 18.07 9.89
C GLN A 200 1.85 17.73 10.90
N LEU A 201 1.19 16.57 10.75
CA LEU A 201 0.15 16.12 11.67
C LEU A 201 0.71 15.83 13.07
N SER A 202 1.87 15.19 13.16
CA SER A 202 2.58 14.96 14.43
C SER A 202 2.87 16.28 15.15
N GLN A 203 3.40 17.27 14.45
CA GLN A 203 3.70 18.61 15.02
C GLN A 203 2.43 19.34 15.48
N LYS A 204 1.33 19.22 14.74
CA LYS A 204 0.03 19.79 15.15
C LYS A 204 -0.44 19.19 16.47
N LEU A 205 -0.43 17.86 16.59
CA LEU A 205 -0.86 17.18 17.81
C LEU A 205 0.05 17.48 19.00
N GLU A 206 1.36 17.63 18.79
CA GLU A 206 2.29 18.07 19.82
C GLU A 206 1.94 19.48 20.32
N LYS A 207 1.70 20.42 19.40
CA LYS A 207 1.30 21.79 19.73
C LYS A 207 -0.02 21.84 20.51
N ASP A 208 -1.00 21.03 20.12
CA ASP A 208 -2.27 20.93 20.84
C ASP A 208 -2.08 20.32 22.24
N GLY A 209 -1.22 19.30 22.36
CA GLY A 209 -0.79 18.71 23.63
C GLY A 209 -0.18 19.75 24.57
N LEU A 210 0.76 20.56 24.08
CA LEU A 210 1.37 21.66 24.84
C LEU A 210 0.33 22.69 25.30
N ALA A 211 -0.64 23.02 24.43
CA ALA A 211 -1.70 23.96 24.76
C ALA A 211 -2.62 23.42 25.87
N ASP A 212 -2.96 22.13 25.83
CA ASP A 212 -3.79 21.50 26.86
C ASP A 212 -3.02 21.24 28.16
N GLU A 213 -1.72 20.95 28.10
CA GLU A 213 -0.85 20.91 29.28
C GLU A 213 -0.82 22.27 29.98
N GLY A 214 -0.63 23.36 29.22
CA GLY A 214 -0.67 24.73 29.76
C GLY A 214 -2.01 25.12 30.39
N ARG A 215 -3.10 24.43 30.03
CA ARG A 215 -4.43 24.58 30.66
C ARG A 215 -4.65 23.66 31.86
N GLY A 216 -3.64 22.88 32.26
CA GLY A 216 -3.71 21.91 33.36
C GLY A 216 -4.42 20.60 33.02
N ARG A 217 -4.60 20.28 31.73
CA ARG A 217 -5.25 19.05 31.25
C ARG A 217 -4.22 17.96 30.98
N THR A 218 -3.39 17.66 31.97
CA THR A 218 -2.20 16.80 31.81
C THR A 218 -2.49 15.43 31.18
N LYS A 219 -3.60 14.77 31.56
CA LYS A 219 -3.96 13.46 30.97
C LYS A 219 -4.25 13.57 29.48
N LEU A 220 -5.03 14.57 29.08
CA LEU A 220 -5.35 14.82 27.67
C LEU A 220 -4.08 15.15 26.88
N ALA A 221 -3.24 16.04 27.41
CA ALA A 221 -1.96 16.39 26.79
C ALA A 221 -1.07 15.16 26.58
N ASN A 222 -1.01 14.26 27.57
CA ASN A 222 -0.24 13.02 27.47
C ASN A 222 -0.69 12.12 26.31
N GLU A 223 -2.01 11.94 26.12
CA GLU A 223 -2.53 11.15 25.00
C GLU A 223 -2.19 11.79 23.64
N LEU A 224 -2.24 13.12 23.55
CA LEU A 224 -1.85 13.85 22.35
C LEU A 224 -0.35 13.72 22.05
N PHE A 225 0.50 13.78 23.07
CA PHE A 225 1.95 13.58 22.92
C PHE A 225 2.29 12.15 22.48
N GLU A 226 1.69 11.13 23.08
CA GLU A 226 1.94 9.74 22.69
C GLU A 226 1.44 9.43 21.28
N SER A 227 0.31 10.02 20.86
CA SER A 227 -0.15 9.95 19.47
C SER A 227 0.80 10.66 18.51
N SER A 228 1.18 11.91 18.82
CA SER A 228 2.14 12.71 18.06
C SER A 228 3.46 11.96 17.86
N LYS A 229 4.02 11.38 18.92
CA LYS A 229 5.25 10.58 18.88
C LYS A 229 5.11 9.38 17.94
N SER A 230 4.02 8.62 18.05
CA SER A 230 3.79 7.44 17.21
C SER A 230 3.67 7.82 15.73
N ILE A 231 2.98 8.92 15.41
CA ILE A 231 2.86 9.46 14.05
C ILE A 231 4.22 9.98 13.54
N GLY A 232 4.99 10.64 14.40
CA GLY A 232 6.34 11.12 14.08
C GLY A 232 7.29 9.97 13.73
N GLU A 233 7.26 8.87 14.49
CA GLU A 233 8.01 7.66 14.17
C GLU A 233 7.61 7.06 12.82
N VAL A 234 6.31 7.07 12.46
CA VAL A 234 5.85 6.63 11.13
C VAL A 234 6.40 7.54 10.04
N SER A 235 6.33 8.86 10.24
CA SER A 235 6.90 9.85 9.31
C SER A 235 8.38 9.56 9.04
N ASP A 236 9.18 9.34 10.09
CA ASP A 236 10.61 9.04 9.96
C ASP A 236 10.87 7.76 9.17
N ILE A 237 10.10 6.70 9.43
CA ILE A 237 10.20 5.45 8.66
C ILE A 237 9.88 5.70 7.19
N VAL A 238 8.75 6.35 6.90
CA VAL A 238 8.27 6.62 5.55
C VAL A 238 9.27 7.49 4.76
N ILE A 239 9.82 8.54 5.39
CA ILE A 239 10.86 9.40 4.79
C ILE A 239 12.16 8.62 4.60
N SER A 240 12.52 7.72 5.53
CA SER A 240 13.70 6.87 5.34
C SER A 240 13.52 5.95 4.13
N LEU A 241 12.31 5.42 3.92
CA LEU A 241 11.96 4.58 2.77
C LEU A 241 11.97 5.36 1.47
N SER A 242 11.47 6.60 1.43
CA SER A 242 11.53 7.43 0.21
C SER A 242 12.97 7.76 -0.21
N ASN A 243 13.86 7.91 0.78
CA ASN A 243 15.29 8.18 0.55
C ASN A 243 16.10 6.94 0.19
N ARG A 244 15.59 5.73 0.47
CA ARG A 244 16.13 4.50 -0.13
C ARG A 244 15.84 4.60 -1.62
N LYS A 245 16.74 5.21 -2.40
CA LYS A 245 16.73 5.10 -3.86
C LYS A 245 16.45 3.64 -4.15
N PRO A 246 15.42 3.29 -4.97
CA PRO A 246 15.24 1.92 -5.37
C PRO A 246 16.57 1.53 -5.98
N SER A 247 17.29 0.70 -5.23
CA SER A 247 18.54 0.15 -5.62
C SER A 247 18.16 -0.89 -6.67
N TYR A 248 17.77 -0.42 -7.86
CA TYR A 248 18.04 -1.12 -9.10
C TYR A 248 19.55 -1.12 -9.37
N THR A 249 20.36 -1.23 -8.31
CA THR A 249 21.72 -1.71 -8.45
C THR A 249 21.59 -3.13 -8.99
N GLY A 250 22.56 -3.53 -9.80
CA GLY A 250 22.61 -4.89 -10.30
C GLY A 250 22.54 -5.93 -9.17
N GLU A 251 22.87 -5.57 -7.92
CA GLU A 251 22.80 -6.45 -6.75
C GLU A 251 21.38 -6.84 -6.34
N TYR A 252 20.40 -5.93 -6.28
CA TYR A 252 19.02 -6.31 -5.92
C TYR A 252 18.39 -7.22 -6.99
N ILE A 253 18.60 -6.88 -8.27
CA ILE A 253 18.17 -7.73 -9.39
C ILE A 253 18.89 -9.09 -9.32
N LYS A 254 20.18 -9.09 -8.96
CA LYS A 254 20.97 -10.31 -8.82
C LYS A 254 20.53 -11.15 -7.61
N GLU A 255 20.16 -10.55 -6.48
CA GLU A 255 19.72 -11.24 -5.28
C GLU A 255 18.32 -11.82 -5.45
N GLN A 256 17.39 -11.07 -6.05
CA GLN A 256 16.08 -11.59 -6.46
C GLN A 256 16.24 -12.74 -7.46
N LYS A 257 17.16 -12.61 -8.43
CA LYS A 257 17.48 -13.66 -9.40
C LYS A 257 18.13 -14.88 -8.74
N GLU A 258 19.06 -14.71 -7.81
CA GLU A 258 19.74 -15.79 -7.08
C GLU A 258 18.76 -16.54 -6.16
N GLY A 259 17.95 -15.83 -5.38
CA GLY A 259 16.92 -16.42 -4.53
C GLY A 259 15.83 -17.13 -5.34
N PHE A 260 15.48 -16.60 -6.50
CA PHE A 260 14.62 -17.28 -7.48
C PHE A 260 15.27 -18.55 -8.04
N LEU A 261 16.51 -18.47 -8.55
CA LEU A 261 17.24 -19.62 -9.09
C LEU A 261 17.48 -20.72 -8.05
N SER A 262 17.71 -20.36 -6.79
CA SER A 262 17.84 -21.30 -5.68
C SER A 262 16.56 -22.13 -5.45
N ARG A 263 15.39 -21.46 -5.50
CA ARG A 263 14.08 -22.13 -5.40
C ARG A 263 13.82 -23.06 -6.58
N ILE A 264 14.20 -22.66 -7.80
CA ILE A 264 14.13 -23.51 -9.00
C ILE A 264 14.99 -24.77 -8.83
N ARG A 265 16.25 -24.62 -8.40
CA ARG A 265 17.14 -25.78 -8.19
C ARG A 265 16.55 -26.78 -7.20
N LYS A 266 15.96 -26.30 -6.11
CA LYS A 266 15.30 -27.15 -5.10
C LYS A 266 14.10 -27.93 -5.65
N LEU A 267 13.34 -27.34 -6.58
CA LEU A 267 12.17 -27.97 -7.20
C LEU A 267 12.56 -29.00 -8.28
N LEU A 268 13.67 -28.80 -8.97
CA LEU A 268 14.08 -29.65 -10.08
C LEU A 268 14.97 -30.84 -9.69
N GLY A 269 15.46 -30.89 -8.44
CA GLY A 269 16.34 -31.96 -7.94
C GLY A 269 17.81 -31.70 -8.25
#